data_AF-A0A959GBB7-F1
#
_entry.id   AF-A0A959GBB7-F1
#
_cell.length_a   1.000
_cell.length_b   1.000
_cell.length_c   1.000
_cell.angle_alpha   90.00
_cell.angle_beta   90.00
_cell.angle_gamma   90.00
#
_symmetry.space_group_name_H-M   'P 1'
#
loop_
_entity.id
_entity.type
_entity.pdbx_description
1 polymer ?
#
loop_
_entity_poly.entity_id
_entity_poly.type
_entity_poly.pdbx_seq_one_letter_code
_entity_poly.pdbx_strand_id
1 'polypeptide(L)'
;MNEAAPVWRDKQQAARQVAHWTQAAFRLEKLDELAAPEAWKSMEQYLDTAVRTSLTATIQRLRRHAIHLQQQMAAAHSPEQVRGMQEALDRFRKRYLKVESTLDFFADAINTRTNQDIAALLRACDWMANLSMATILEPMGKVAPPVLTYIDKGLGASILKAGLRLWDRDTINPVAAIKVVRHNLLRPTSLIHESGHQVAHLLHWNGELAQILERRLARYGAELADTWASWASEIAADTFAFVHTGYAAVASLHDVLSGNSSWAFRYSPGDPHPINYLRVRLNAAMCRLCFGPGPWDGLEAGWNAAHPLNRAPHELRPFLARSAEVLPEIAGLCLQHPMKAFQNRPLDSCLPPARVAPQALLQLEQQAGTALYTSPHWLRREALRLLALNGYQLAINPDRAPELIAAQRQWMLRLGRHALEQSFPKTIKN
;
A
#
# COMPACT_ATOMS: atom_id res chain seq x y z
N MET A 1 31.96 57.90 -6.73
CA MET A 1 30.54 57.47 -6.83
C MET A 1 30.44 56.00 -6.46
N ASN A 2 29.39 55.65 -5.73
CA ASN A 2 29.38 54.62 -4.70
C ASN A 2 28.85 53.27 -5.22
N GLU A 3 29.63 52.54 -6.03
CA GLU A 3 29.25 51.20 -6.53
C GLU A 3 29.19 50.12 -5.42
N ALA A 4 29.70 50.40 -4.23
CA ALA A 4 29.66 49.47 -3.10
C ALA A 4 28.28 49.41 -2.39
N ALA A 5 27.50 50.50 -2.41
CA ALA A 5 26.24 50.59 -1.65
C ALA A 5 25.14 49.59 -2.06
N PRO A 6 24.95 49.25 -3.35
CA PRO A 6 23.99 48.22 -3.77
C PRO A 6 24.42 46.82 -3.33
N VAL A 7 25.72 46.49 -3.49
CA VAL A 7 26.29 45.17 -3.17
C VAL A 7 26.20 44.86 -1.68
N TRP A 8 26.43 45.86 -0.81
CA TRP A 8 26.29 45.70 0.65
C TRP A 8 24.84 45.45 1.07
N ARG A 9 23.87 46.11 0.42
CA ARG A 9 22.43 45.86 0.67
C ARG A 9 22.03 44.46 0.21
N ASP A 10 22.49 44.03 -0.96
CA ASP A 10 22.23 42.69 -1.49
C ASP A 10 22.85 41.60 -0.60
N LYS A 11 24.08 41.82 -0.11
CA LYS A 11 24.75 40.92 0.84
C LYS A 11 23.99 40.82 2.17
N GLN A 12 23.55 41.94 2.73
CA GLN A 12 22.79 41.96 3.98
C GLN A 12 21.43 41.26 3.82
N GLN A 13 20.76 41.45 2.69
CA GLN A 13 19.50 40.76 2.37
C GLN A 13 19.71 39.25 2.24
N ALA A 14 20.73 38.81 1.50
CA ALA A 14 21.09 37.40 1.36
C ALA A 14 21.44 36.77 2.73
N ALA A 15 22.24 37.46 3.54
CA ALA A 15 22.60 37.00 4.88
C ALA A 15 21.39 36.82 5.79
N ARG A 16 20.43 37.77 5.77
CA ARG A 16 19.17 37.65 6.52
C ARG A 16 18.37 36.42 6.09
N GLN A 17 18.27 36.16 4.79
CA GLN A 17 17.55 35.00 4.28
C GLN A 17 18.27 33.69 4.65
N VAL A 18 19.59 33.62 4.49
CA VAL A 18 20.40 32.46 4.91
C VAL A 18 20.20 32.18 6.40
N ALA A 19 20.24 33.21 7.26
CA ALA A 19 20.01 33.07 8.69
C ALA A 19 18.60 32.53 9.00
N HIS A 20 17.56 33.07 8.35
CA HIS A 20 16.18 32.61 8.51
C HIS A 20 16.01 31.13 8.14
N TRP A 21 16.44 30.73 6.95
CA TRP A 21 16.29 29.35 6.46
C TRP A 21 17.17 28.35 7.21
N THR A 22 18.34 28.79 7.68
CA THR A 22 19.18 28.00 8.59
C THR A 22 18.43 27.75 9.89
N GLN A 23 17.94 28.79 10.57
CA GLN A 23 17.16 28.62 11.80
C GLN A 23 15.92 27.74 11.60
N ALA A 24 15.21 27.88 10.48
CA ALA A 24 14.09 27.00 10.13
C ALA A 24 14.51 25.53 10.09
N ALA A 25 15.63 25.21 9.43
CA ALA A 25 16.15 23.83 9.38
C ALA A 25 16.56 23.27 10.75
N PHE A 26 17.05 24.10 11.67
CA PHE A 26 17.37 23.68 13.04
C PHE A 26 16.11 23.43 13.89
N ARG A 27 15.00 24.13 13.64
CA ARG A 27 13.74 23.90 14.36
C ARG A 27 13.15 22.51 14.12
N LEU A 28 13.39 21.93 12.95
CA LEU A 28 12.91 20.59 12.59
C LEU A 28 13.52 19.47 13.46
N GLU A 29 14.57 19.74 14.26
CA GLU A 29 15.24 18.74 15.11
C GLU A 29 14.33 18.11 16.17
N LYS A 30 13.31 18.84 16.62
CA LYS A 30 12.41 18.38 17.66
C LYS A 30 11.29 17.52 17.07
N LEU A 31 11.62 16.27 16.74
CA LEU A 31 10.64 15.31 16.19
C LEU A 31 9.39 15.12 17.08
N ASP A 32 9.53 15.30 18.39
CA ASP A 32 8.40 15.20 19.32
C ASP A 32 7.40 16.37 19.19
N GLU A 33 7.76 17.44 18.48
CA GLU A 33 6.82 18.52 18.11
C GLU A 33 5.98 18.17 16.87
N LEU A 34 6.32 17.10 16.12
CA LEU A 34 5.61 16.72 14.89
C LEU A 34 4.30 15.94 15.15
N ALA A 35 4.27 15.14 16.21
CA ALA A 35 3.10 14.35 16.54
C ALA A 35 2.93 14.22 18.05
N ALA A 36 1.67 14.06 18.49
CA ALA A 36 1.35 13.96 19.91
C ALA A 36 2.12 12.80 20.58
N PRO A 37 2.60 12.95 21.83
CA PRO A 37 3.32 11.89 22.53
C PRO A 37 2.55 10.56 22.61
N GLU A 38 1.23 10.62 22.74
CA GLU A 38 0.35 9.46 22.76
C GLU A 38 0.32 8.74 21.40
N ALA A 39 0.39 9.48 20.30
CA ALA A 39 0.41 8.93 18.95
C ALA A 39 1.72 8.17 18.69
N TRP A 40 2.87 8.73 19.09
CA TRP A 40 4.17 8.05 19.05
C TRP A 40 4.17 6.77 19.90
N LYS A 41 3.71 6.85 21.15
CA LYS A 41 3.62 5.69 22.06
C LYS A 41 2.68 4.60 21.55
N SER A 42 1.80 4.93 20.62
CA SER A 42 0.84 3.98 20.05
C SER A 42 1.40 3.17 18.89
N MET A 43 2.60 3.46 18.42
CA MET A 43 3.31 2.66 17.42
C MET A 43 4.08 1.52 18.08
N GLU A 44 4.23 0.41 17.37
CA GLU A 44 5.14 -0.66 17.77
C GLU A 44 6.60 -0.16 17.81
N GLN A 45 7.38 -0.64 18.77
CA GLN A 45 8.73 -0.12 19.02
C GLN A 45 9.66 -0.17 17.79
N TYR A 46 9.59 -1.25 17.01
CA TYR A 46 10.41 -1.40 15.79
C TYR A 46 10.02 -0.35 14.73
N LEU A 47 8.73 0.00 14.65
CA LEU A 47 8.21 0.96 13.69
C LEU A 47 8.59 2.39 14.09
N ASP A 48 8.42 2.73 15.37
CA ASP A 48 8.88 3.99 15.95
C ASP A 48 10.37 4.21 15.69
N THR A 49 11.18 3.18 15.99
CA THR A 49 12.64 3.21 15.78
C THR A 49 12.98 3.44 14.30
N ALA A 50 12.34 2.72 13.38
CA ALA A 50 12.60 2.84 11.94
C ALA A 50 12.27 4.24 11.40
N VAL A 51 11.11 4.79 11.78
CA VAL A 51 10.67 6.12 11.35
C VAL A 51 11.57 7.19 11.95
N ARG A 52 11.76 7.20 13.28
CA ARG A 52 12.60 8.22 13.97
C ARG A 52 14.02 8.25 13.42
N THR A 53 14.64 7.08 13.26
CA THR A 53 16.00 6.98 12.71
C THR A 53 16.09 7.62 11.32
N SER A 54 15.12 7.34 10.46
CA SER A 54 15.07 7.91 9.11
C SER A 54 14.88 9.44 9.14
N LEU A 55 13.90 9.94 9.90
CA LEU A 55 13.61 11.37 9.98
C LEU A 55 14.78 12.16 10.59
N THR A 56 15.39 11.64 11.67
CA THR A 56 16.58 12.24 12.27
C THR A 56 17.73 12.33 11.26
N ALA A 57 17.99 11.27 10.51
CA ALA A 57 19.04 11.27 9.49
C ALA A 57 18.78 12.30 8.38
N THR A 58 17.52 12.47 7.98
CA THR A 58 17.08 13.47 6.99
C THR A 58 17.31 14.90 7.48
N ILE A 59 16.90 15.20 8.71
CA ILE A 59 17.12 16.51 9.33
C ILE A 59 18.62 16.80 9.49
N GLN A 60 19.41 15.80 9.92
CA GLN A 60 20.86 15.96 10.04
C GLN A 60 21.53 16.28 8.69
N ARG A 61 21.09 15.66 7.59
CA ARG A 61 21.57 16.02 6.23
C ARG A 61 21.23 17.46 5.88
N LEU A 62 19.98 17.89 6.13
CA LEU A 62 19.56 19.27 5.87
C LEU A 62 20.37 20.28 6.68
N ARG A 63 20.63 19.99 7.96
CA ARG A 63 21.44 20.85 8.84
C ARG A 63 22.87 21.00 8.36
N ARG A 64 23.51 19.92 7.90
CA ARG A 64 24.86 20.01 7.30
C ARG A 64 24.88 20.97 6.11
N HIS A 65 23.86 20.93 5.26
CA HIS A 65 23.73 21.89 4.16
C HIS A 65 23.47 23.32 4.64
N ALA A 66 22.71 23.50 5.72
CA ALA A 66 22.45 24.81 6.31
C ALA A 66 23.74 25.43 6.87
N ILE A 67 24.53 24.64 7.60
CA ILE A 67 25.85 25.06 8.13
C ILE A 67 26.78 25.44 6.98
N HIS A 68 26.83 24.64 5.91
CA HIS A 68 27.63 24.96 4.75
C HIS A 68 27.18 26.26 4.07
N LEU A 69 25.88 26.48 3.90
CA LEU A 69 25.32 27.71 3.34
C LEU A 69 25.68 28.94 4.19
N GLN A 70 25.63 28.81 5.53
CA GLN A 70 26.02 29.87 6.45
C GLN A 70 27.52 30.20 6.36
N GLN A 71 28.38 29.17 6.26
CA GLN A 71 29.82 29.34 6.06
C GLN A 71 30.15 30.01 4.73
N GLN A 72 29.48 29.60 3.63
CA GLN A 72 29.63 30.23 2.32
C GLN A 72 29.21 31.71 2.33
N MET A 73 28.10 32.03 2.98
CA MET A 73 27.62 33.41 3.13
C MET A 73 28.62 34.27 3.91
N ALA A 74 29.23 33.73 4.97
CA ALA A 74 30.24 34.44 5.76
C ALA A 74 31.51 34.75 4.94
N ALA A 75 31.92 33.83 4.06
CA ALA A 75 33.08 33.98 3.19
C ALA A 75 32.82 34.74 1.88
N ALA A 76 31.58 35.12 1.58
CA ALA A 76 31.24 35.84 0.35
C ALA A 76 31.60 37.33 0.47
N HIS A 77 32.55 37.82 -0.33
CA HIS A 77 33.01 39.22 -0.29
C HIS A 77 32.85 39.96 -1.63
N SER A 78 32.71 39.25 -2.75
CA SER A 78 32.50 39.83 -4.08
C SER A 78 31.02 39.83 -4.51
N PRO A 79 30.60 40.74 -5.41
CA PRO A 79 29.24 40.76 -5.96
C PRO A 79 28.83 39.45 -6.64
N GLU A 80 29.78 38.79 -7.31
CA GLU A 80 29.55 37.50 -7.96
C GLU A 80 29.29 36.39 -6.94
N GLN A 81 30.07 36.33 -5.85
CA GLN A 81 29.82 35.41 -4.75
C GLN A 81 28.46 35.65 -4.11
N VAL A 82 28.07 36.91 -3.90
CA VAL A 82 26.75 37.26 -3.34
C VAL A 82 25.60 36.83 -4.27
N ARG A 83 25.75 36.96 -5.60
CA ARG A 83 24.78 36.41 -6.56
C ARG A 83 24.72 34.88 -6.51
N GLY A 84 25.88 34.21 -6.47
CA GLY A 84 25.95 32.75 -6.30
C GLY A 84 25.27 32.26 -5.01
N MET A 85 25.25 33.09 -3.95
CA MET A 85 24.51 32.79 -2.71
C MET A 85 23.00 32.76 -2.92
N GLN A 86 22.43 33.57 -3.81
CA GLN A 86 20.98 33.54 -4.10
C GLN A 86 20.58 32.19 -4.71
N GLU A 87 21.36 31.68 -5.67
CA GLU A 87 21.11 30.37 -6.25
C GLU A 87 21.30 29.22 -5.25
N ALA A 88 22.36 29.31 -4.42
CA ALA A 88 22.60 28.33 -3.36
C ALA A 88 21.46 28.31 -2.34
N LEU A 89 20.95 29.49 -1.98
CA LEU A 89 19.80 29.65 -1.11
C LEU A 89 18.54 29.06 -1.75
N ASP A 90 18.26 29.31 -3.03
CA ASP A 90 17.08 28.75 -3.69
C ASP A 90 17.14 27.22 -3.79
N ARG A 91 18.32 26.65 -4.04
CA ARG A 91 18.52 25.19 -3.96
C ARG A 91 18.28 24.67 -2.55
N PHE A 92 18.77 25.38 -1.53
CA PHE A 92 18.54 25.03 -0.13
C PHE A 92 17.06 25.09 0.24
N ARG A 93 16.33 26.14 -0.14
CA ARG A 93 14.89 26.30 0.09
C ARG A 93 14.09 25.18 -0.54
N LYS A 94 14.35 24.85 -1.81
CA LYS A 94 13.70 23.71 -2.48
C LYS A 94 13.97 22.39 -1.76
N ARG A 95 15.15 22.20 -1.18
CA ARG A 95 15.48 21.02 -0.38
C ARG A 95 14.77 21.03 0.98
N TYR A 96 14.75 22.18 1.66
CA TYR A 96 14.01 22.36 2.92
C TYR A 96 12.54 21.96 2.72
N LEU A 97 11.85 22.50 1.72
CA LEU A 97 10.43 22.21 1.47
C LEU A 97 10.17 20.72 1.21
N LYS A 98 11.10 20.02 0.54
CA LYS A 98 10.97 18.57 0.31
C LYS A 98 11.18 17.75 1.59
N VAL A 99 12.09 18.18 2.46
CA VAL A 99 12.28 17.58 3.78
C VAL A 99 11.05 17.82 4.64
N GLU A 100 10.51 19.04 4.63
CA GLU A 100 9.27 19.41 5.32
C GLU A 100 8.10 18.53 4.84
N SER A 101 7.88 18.37 3.52
CA SER A 101 6.85 17.45 3.01
C SER A 101 7.03 16.00 3.48
N THR A 102 8.27 15.56 3.68
CA THR A 102 8.55 14.21 4.21
C THR A 102 8.17 14.13 5.69
N LEU A 103 8.52 15.14 6.48
CA LEU A 103 8.19 15.20 7.91
C LEU A 103 6.68 15.31 8.10
N ASP A 104 6.00 16.20 7.36
CA ASP A 104 4.56 16.41 7.41
C ASP A 104 3.80 15.12 7.08
N PHE A 105 4.23 14.38 6.05
CA PHE A 105 3.61 13.10 5.71
C PHE A 105 3.61 12.11 6.90
N PHE A 106 4.76 11.94 7.56
CA PHE A 106 4.84 11.04 8.70
C PHE A 106 4.12 11.59 9.93
N ALA A 107 4.22 12.90 10.17
CA ALA A 107 3.50 13.58 11.24
C ALA A 107 1.99 13.34 11.10
N ASP A 108 1.43 13.62 9.93
CA ASP A 108 0.01 13.42 9.63
C ASP A 108 -0.38 11.95 9.80
N ALA A 109 0.38 11.03 9.21
CA ALA A 109 0.11 9.59 9.29
C ALA A 109 0.10 9.08 10.73
N ILE A 110 1.06 9.47 11.56
CA ILE A 110 1.16 9.08 12.97
C ILE A 110 0.01 9.68 13.77
N ASN A 111 -0.32 10.96 13.54
CA ASN A 111 -1.40 11.65 14.23
C ASN A 111 -2.80 11.09 13.89
N THR A 112 -2.94 10.23 12.88
CA THR A 112 -4.21 9.50 12.65
C THR A 112 -4.56 8.51 13.76
N ARG A 113 -3.61 8.17 14.64
CA ARG A 113 -3.80 7.35 15.84
C ARG A 113 -4.38 8.18 16.99
N THR A 114 -5.56 8.74 16.75
CA THR A 114 -6.16 9.80 17.59
C THR A 114 -6.61 9.36 18.97
N ASN A 115 -6.87 8.07 19.18
CA ASN A 115 -7.23 7.50 20.48
C ASN A 115 -6.82 6.02 20.55
N GLN A 116 -6.92 5.43 21.74
CA GLN A 116 -6.48 4.05 22.01
C GLN A 116 -7.13 3.00 21.09
N ASP A 117 -8.41 3.17 20.79
CA ASP A 117 -9.18 2.24 19.95
C ASP A 117 -8.76 2.34 18.48
N ILE A 118 -8.68 3.55 17.93
CA ILE A 118 -8.21 3.76 16.55
C ILE A 118 -6.76 3.30 16.40
N ALA A 119 -5.91 3.60 17.36
CA ALA A 119 -4.52 3.15 17.35
C ALA A 119 -4.42 1.62 17.39
N ALA A 120 -5.26 0.94 18.18
CA ALA A 120 -5.31 -0.52 18.19
C ALA A 120 -5.80 -1.08 16.84
N LEU A 121 -6.83 -0.50 16.23
CA LEU A 121 -7.29 -0.94 14.91
C LEU A 121 -6.20 -0.77 13.83
N LEU A 122 -5.46 0.33 13.85
CA LEU A 122 -4.36 0.54 12.93
C LEU A 122 -3.19 -0.43 13.18
N ARG A 123 -2.82 -0.70 14.44
CA ARG A 123 -1.84 -1.77 14.74
C ARG A 123 -2.28 -3.14 14.25
N ALA A 124 -3.57 -3.47 14.34
CA ALA A 124 -4.08 -4.70 13.77
C ALA A 124 -3.91 -4.73 12.24
N CYS A 125 -4.07 -3.59 11.56
CA CYS A 125 -3.80 -3.46 10.14
C CYS A 125 -2.29 -3.57 9.84
N ASP A 126 -1.42 -2.91 10.61
CA ASP A 126 0.04 -3.02 10.51
C ASP A 126 0.46 -4.49 10.58
N TRP A 127 -0.09 -5.22 11.57
CA TRP A 127 0.14 -6.64 11.77
C TRP A 127 -0.31 -7.48 10.56
N MET A 128 -1.54 -7.32 10.09
CA MET A 128 -2.07 -8.10 8.97
C MET A 128 -1.29 -7.87 7.67
N ALA A 129 -0.97 -6.60 7.37
CA ALA A 129 -0.18 -6.26 6.21
C ALA A 129 1.22 -6.86 6.28
N ASN A 130 1.91 -6.72 7.41
CA ASN A 130 3.24 -7.31 7.59
C ASN A 130 3.18 -8.85 7.50
N LEU A 131 2.22 -9.49 8.18
CA LEU A 131 2.02 -10.94 8.14
C LEU A 131 1.79 -11.45 6.71
N SER A 132 0.98 -10.75 5.91
CA SER A 132 0.76 -11.12 4.50
C SER A 132 2.07 -11.12 3.72
N MET A 133 2.87 -10.06 3.84
CA MET A 133 4.15 -9.93 3.15
C MET A 133 5.18 -10.96 3.64
N ALA A 134 5.30 -11.15 4.96
CA ALA A 134 6.26 -12.07 5.57
C ALA A 134 6.04 -13.52 5.11
N THR A 135 4.77 -13.93 4.99
CA THR A 135 4.40 -15.30 4.58
C THR A 135 4.97 -15.70 3.22
N ILE A 136 5.22 -14.73 2.32
CA ILE A 136 5.85 -14.99 1.02
C ILE A 136 7.31 -14.51 0.93
N LEU A 137 7.66 -13.37 1.55
CA LEU A 137 9.00 -12.80 1.42
C LEU A 137 10.05 -13.62 2.18
N GLU A 138 9.74 -14.09 3.39
CA GLU A 138 10.71 -14.82 4.22
C GLU A 138 11.14 -16.15 3.59
N PRO A 139 10.23 -16.99 3.06
CA PRO A 139 10.62 -18.19 2.31
C PRO A 139 11.47 -17.88 1.07
N MET A 140 11.37 -16.67 0.51
CA MET A 140 12.17 -16.20 -0.63
C MET A 140 13.50 -15.56 -0.19
N GLY A 141 13.86 -15.61 1.10
CA GLY A 141 15.09 -15.04 1.63
C GLY A 141 15.06 -13.51 1.73
N LYS A 142 13.87 -12.90 1.78
CA LYS A 142 13.69 -11.45 1.89
C LYS A 142 13.02 -11.07 3.21
N VAL A 143 13.27 -9.86 3.67
CA VAL A 143 12.69 -9.32 4.91
C VAL A 143 11.44 -8.52 4.56
N ALA A 144 10.33 -8.77 5.25
CA ALA A 144 9.15 -7.93 5.15
C ALA A 144 9.42 -6.57 5.80
N PRO A 145 9.17 -5.45 5.09
CA PRO A 145 9.39 -4.13 5.68
C PRO A 145 8.40 -3.87 6.82
N PRO A 146 8.75 -3.00 7.80
CA PRO A 146 7.78 -2.47 8.75
C PRO A 146 6.61 -1.79 8.02
N VAL A 147 5.41 -1.82 8.60
CA VAL A 147 4.20 -1.22 8.02
C VAL A 147 3.73 -0.08 8.90
N LEU A 148 3.40 1.06 8.30
CA LEU A 148 2.69 2.16 8.95
C LEU A 148 1.34 2.38 8.26
N THR A 149 0.27 1.86 8.84
CA THR A 149 -1.07 2.19 8.42
C THR A 149 -1.55 3.49 9.05
N TYR A 150 -2.31 4.25 8.28
CA TYR A 150 -2.87 5.53 8.68
C TYR A 150 -4.23 5.79 8.01
N ILE A 151 -5.07 6.62 8.63
CA ILE A 151 -6.40 6.96 8.10
C ILE A 151 -6.35 8.25 7.30
N ASP A 152 -6.85 8.22 6.05
CA ASP A 152 -7.05 9.44 5.27
C ASP A 152 -8.33 9.33 4.40
N LYS A 153 -8.72 10.43 3.76
CA LYS A 153 -9.89 10.56 2.89
C LYS A 153 -9.72 9.80 1.57
N GLY A 154 -10.84 9.61 0.88
CA GLY A 154 -10.89 9.04 -0.46
C GLY A 154 -11.72 7.76 -0.54
N LEU A 155 -11.70 7.16 -1.74
CA LEU A 155 -12.50 5.98 -2.07
C LEU A 155 -11.77 4.65 -1.84
N GLY A 156 -10.44 4.66 -1.80
CA GLY A 156 -9.62 3.45 -1.72
C GLY A 156 -8.34 3.63 -0.92
N ALA A 157 -7.73 2.50 -0.58
CA ALA A 157 -6.40 2.43 0.02
C ALA A 157 -5.33 2.91 -0.97
N SER A 158 -4.12 3.13 -0.47
CA SER A 158 -2.95 3.40 -1.31
C SER A 158 -1.67 3.20 -0.52
N ILE A 159 -0.62 2.73 -1.18
CA ILE A 159 0.70 2.50 -0.57
C ILE A 159 1.77 3.48 -1.05
N LEU A 160 2.54 4.00 -0.10
CA LEU A 160 3.90 4.49 -0.34
C LEU A 160 4.87 3.38 0.08
N LYS A 161 5.41 2.68 -0.92
CA LYS A 161 6.23 1.47 -0.72
C LYS A 161 7.52 1.76 0.06
N ALA A 162 7.90 0.83 0.93
CA ALA A 162 9.21 0.80 1.56
C ALA A 162 10.30 0.60 0.48
N GLY A 163 11.46 1.21 0.71
CA GLY A 163 12.60 1.11 -0.21
C GLY A 163 12.58 2.10 -1.38
N LEU A 164 11.48 2.83 -1.58
CA LEU A 164 11.42 3.90 -2.59
C LEU A 164 11.92 5.24 -2.04
N ARG A 165 12.39 6.12 -2.94
CA ARG A 165 12.81 7.48 -2.58
C ARG A 165 11.61 8.35 -2.22
N LEU A 166 11.75 9.13 -1.15
CA LEU A 166 10.77 10.14 -0.72
C LEU A 166 10.97 11.47 -1.48
N TRP A 167 10.17 12.50 -1.14
CA TRP A 167 10.15 13.79 -1.83
C TRP A 167 11.51 14.50 -1.86
N ASP A 168 12.33 14.31 -0.83
CA ASP A 168 13.69 14.87 -0.74
C ASP A 168 14.71 14.15 -1.65
N ARG A 169 14.30 13.04 -2.28
CA ARG A 169 15.07 12.13 -3.14
C ARG A 169 16.24 11.42 -2.46
N ASP A 170 16.74 11.91 -1.33
CA ASP A 170 17.87 11.31 -0.62
C ASP A 170 17.42 10.32 0.45
N THR A 171 16.19 10.44 0.94
CA THR A 171 15.63 9.53 1.95
C THR A 171 14.96 8.35 1.27
N ILE A 172 15.34 7.15 1.70
CA ILE A 172 14.62 5.92 1.38
C ILE A 172 13.50 5.75 2.40
N ASN A 173 12.29 5.49 1.92
CA ASN A 173 11.14 5.25 2.77
C ASN A 173 11.39 4.03 3.69
N PRO A 174 11.44 4.20 5.02
CA PRO A 174 11.80 3.14 5.95
C PRO A 174 10.70 2.09 6.15
N VAL A 175 9.46 2.41 5.75
CA VAL A 175 8.27 1.61 6.05
C VAL A 175 7.36 1.51 4.84
N ALA A 176 6.54 0.48 4.74
CA ALA A 176 5.42 0.44 3.82
C ALA A 176 4.29 1.26 4.45
N ALA A 177 4.13 2.51 4.01
CA ALA A 177 3.09 3.38 4.56
C ALA A 177 1.81 3.17 3.76
N ILE A 178 0.76 2.64 4.40
CA ILE A 178 -0.48 2.24 3.74
C ILE A 178 -1.65 3.06 4.26
N LYS A 179 -2.28 3.83 3.37
CA LYS A 179 -3.51 4.54 3.64
C LYS A 179 -4.68 3.57 3.75
N VAL A 180 -5.49 3.72 4.80
CA VAL A 180 -6.78 3.06 4.96
C VAL A 180 -7.88 4.12 5.00
N VAL A 181 -9.01 3.86 4.34
CA VAL A 181 -10.16 4.79 4.34
C VAL A 181 -11.14 4.44 5.45
N ARG A 182 -11.76 5.45 6.07
CA ARG A 182 -12.63 5.27 7.26
C ARG A 182 -13.73 4.23 7.07
N HIS A 183 -14.38 4.22 5.92
CA HIS A 183 -15.50 3.30 5.64
C HIS A 183 -15.04 1.85 5.43
N ASN A 184 -13.76 1.60 5.11
CA ASN A 184 -13.20 0.26 4.92
C ASN A 184 -12.24 -0.17 6.04
N LEU A 185 -12.09 0.59 7.12
CA LEU A 185 -11.22 0.22 8.24
C LEU A 185 -11.58 -1.15 8.84
N LEU A 186 -12.88 -1.50 8.84
CA LEU A 186 -13.38 -2.79 9.31
C LEU A 186 -13.64 -3.78 8.16
N ARG A 187 -13.15 -3.49 6.96
CA ARG A 187 -13.11 -4.40 5.81
C ARG A 187 -11.77 -4.27 5.09
N PRO A 188 -10.62 -4.48 5.77
CA PRO A 188 -9.31 -4.13 5.23
C PRO A 188 -8.76 -5.19 4.27
N THR A 189 -9.54 -5.69 3.31
CA THR A 189 -8.99 -6.54 2.23
C THR A 189 -8.16 -5.73 1.24
N SER A 190 -8.52 -4.46 1.02
CA SER A 190 -7.73 -3.51 0.24
C SER A 190 -6.34 -3.26 0.84
N LEU A 191 -6.18 -3.35 2.15
CA LEU A 191 -4.87 -3.33 2.81
C LEU A 191 -3.95 -4.46 2.31
N ILE A 192 -4.52 -5.64 2.04
CA ILE A 192 -3.74 -6.79 1.53
C ILE A 192 -3.42 -6.60 0.06
N HIS A 193 -4.30 -5.96 -0.72
CA HIS A 193 -3.97 -5.52 -2.08
C HIS A 193 -2.75 -4.57 -2.07
N GLU A 194 -2.76 -3.56 -1.20
CA GLU A 194 -1.65 -2.62 -1.06
C GLU A 194 -0.33 -3.30 -0.65
N SER A 195 -0.37 -4.27 0.28
CA SER A 195 0.81 -5.04 0.63
C SER A 195 1.28 -5.94 -0.51
N GLY A 196 0.37 -6.38 -1.39
CA GLY A 196 0.67 -7.06 -2.65
C GLY A 196 1.55 -6.23 -3.59
N HIS A 197 1.31 -4.91 -3.71
CA HIS A 197 2.21 -4.05 -4.47
C HIS A 197 3.63 -3.99 -3.89
N GLN A 198 3.79 -4.04 -2.56
CA GLN A 198 5.10 -4.08 -1.92
C GLN A 198 5.81 -5.40 -2.24
N VAL A 199 5.12 -6.54 -2.11
CA VAL A 199 5.66 -7.87 -2.43
C VAL A 199 6.08 -7.93 -3.89
N ALA A 200 5.18 -7.52 -4.79
CA ALA A 200 5.42 -7.61 -6.22
C ALA A 200 6.60 -6.73 -6.67
N HIS A 201 6.81 -5.59 -6.00
CA HIS A 201 7.99 -4.75 -6.19
C HIS A 201 9.28 -5.44 -5.71
N LEU A 202 9.29 -5.99 -4.49
CA LEU A 202 10.48 -6.62 -3.89
C LEU A 202 10.90 -7.92 -4.60
N LEU A 203 9.95 -8.64 -5.20
CA LEU A 203 10.18 -9.87 -5.95
C LEU A 203 10.37 -9.66 -7.46
N HIS A 204 10.28 -8.42 -7.96
CA HIS A 204 10.25 -8.10 -9.39
C HIS A 204 9.12 -8.82 -10.17
N TRP A 205 8.05 -9.20 -9.46
CA TRP A 205 6.95 -9.98 -10.00
C TRP A 205 6.17 -9.23 -11.09
N ASN A 206 5.98 -7.91 -10.97
CA ASN A 206 5.22 -7.12 -11.95
C ASN A 206 5.77 -7.26 -13.38
N GLY A 207 7.09 -7.12 -13.55
CA GLY A 207 7.73 -7.20 -14.85
C GLY A 207 7.69 -8.62 -15.43
N GLU A 208 7.88 -9.63 -14.57
CA GLU A 208 7.78 -11.03 -14.98
C GLU A 208 6.35 -11.40 -15.40
N LEU A 209 5.34 -10.99 -14.62
CA LEU A 209 3.93 -11.23 -14.93
C LEU A 209 3.53 -10.53 -16.24
N ALA A 210 3.95 -9.28 -16.45
CA ALA A 210 3.70 -8.56 -17.71
C ALA A 210 4.24 -9.34 -18.92
N GLN A 211 5.49 -9.81 -18.86
CA GLN A 211 6.11 -10.61 -19.93
C GLN A 211 5.43 -11.97 -20.15
N ILE A 212 4.87 -12.57 -19.10
CA ILE A 212 4.10 -13.81 -19.22
C ILE A 212 2.76 -13.53 -19.90
N LEU A 213 2.02 -12.52 -19.46
CA LEU A 213 0.75 -12.13 -20.05
C LEU A 213 0.91 -11.77 -21.52
N GLU A 214 1.89 -10.92 -21.85
CA GLU A 214 2.20 -10.52 -23.22
C GLU A 214 2.46 -11.74 -24.12
N ARG A 215 3.40 -12.60 -23.73
CA ARG A 215 3.76 -13.79 -24.55
C ARG A 215 2.61 -14.78 -24.70
N ARG A 216 1.84 -15.02 -23.63
CA ARG A 216 0.79 -16.05 -23.62
C ARG A 216 -0.48 -15.58 -24.32
N LEU A 217 -0.78 -14.28 -24.22
CA LEU A 217 -1.97 -13.70 -24.83
C LEU A 217 -1.75 -13.22 -26.26
N ALA A 218 -0.50 -13.14 -26.76
CA ALA A 218 -0.19 -12.71 -28.13
C ALA A 218 -0.98 -13.46 -29.22
N ARG A 219 -1.29 -14.74 -28.98
CA ARG A 219 -2.12 -15.58 -29.88
C ARG A 219 -3.58 -15.09 -30.03
N TYR A 220 -4.06 -14.25 -29.12
CA TYR A 220 -5.38 -13.62 -29.16
C TYR A 220 -5.34 -12.18 -29.70
N GLY A 221 -4.16 -11.71 -30.14
CA GLY A 221 -3.91 -10.39 -30.70
C GLY A 221 -2.94 -9.56 -29.85
N ALA A 222 -2.02 -8.84 -30.53
CA ALA A 222 -0.99 -8.03 -29.89
C ALA A 222 -1.57 -6.97 -28.95
N GLU A 223 -2.58 -6.22 -29.41
CA GLU A 223 -3.25 -5.19 -28.60
C GLU A 223 -3.82 -5.76 -27.28
N LEU A 224 -4.43 -6.95 -27.32
CA LEU A 224 -4.96 -7.61 -26.12
C LEU A 224 -3.83 -7.97 -25.15
N ALA A 225 -2.76 -8.56 -25.68
CA ALA A 225 -1.60 -8.96 -24.92
C ALA A 225 -0.91 -7.76 -24.25
N ASP A 226 -0.64 -6.70 -25.00
CA ASP A 226 -0.01 -5.47 -24.53
C ASP A 226 -0.87 -4.77 -23.47
N THR A 227 -2.19 -4.73 -23.68
CA THR A 227 -3.11 -4.10 -22.73
C THR A 227 -3.11 -4.85 -21.39
N TRP A 228 -3.26 -6.19 -21.42
CA TRP A 228 -3.24 -7.00 -20.20
C TRP A 228 -1.88 -6.99 -19.50
N ALA A 229 -0.78 -6.96 -20.26
CA ALA A 229 0.56 -6.84 -19.71
C ALA A 229 0.79 -5.48 -19.00
N SER A 230 0.21 -4.40 -19.52
CA SER A 230 0.32 -3.07 -18.90
C SER A 230 -0.40 -2.97 -17.54
N TRP A 231 -1.34 -3.87 -17.28
CA TRP A 231 -2.07 -3.98 -16.01
C TRP A 231 -1.45 -4.93 -14.97
N ALA A 232 -0.28 -5.50 -15.26
CA ALA A 232 0.32 -6.54 -14.42
C ALA A 232 0.51 -6.12 -12.95
N SER A 233 0.77 -4.84 -12.67
CA SER A 233 0.95 -4.36 -11.29
C SER A 233 -0.31 -4.46 -10.43
N GLU A 234 -1.47 -4.18 -11.02
CA GLU A 234 -2.78 -4.28 -10.34
C GLU A 234 -3.23 -5.73 -10.25
N ILE A 235 -3.02 -6.51 -11.31
CA ILE A 235 -3.35 -7.94 -11.35
C ILE A 235 -2.53 -8.71 -10.30
N ALA A 236 -1.24 -8.41 -10.15
CA ALA A 236 -0.40 -9.01 -9.12
C ALA A 236 -0.93 -8.70 -7.70
N ALA A 237 -1.31 -7.45 -7.44
CA ALA A 237 -1.85 -7.04 -6.15
C ALA A 237 -3.22 -7.66 -5.85
N ASP A 238 -4.12 -7.74 -6.83
CA ASP A 238 -5.40 -8.46 -6.73
C ASP A 238 -5.19 -9.95 -6.45
N THR A 239 -4.29 -10.59 -7.20
CA THR A 239 -3.96 -12.01 -7.02
C THR A 239 -3.40 -12.25 -5.61
N PHE A 240 -2.55 -11.36 -5.11
CA PHE A 240 -1.99 -11.44 -3.76
C PHE A 240 -3.07 -11.31 -2.67
N ALA A 241 -3.99 -10.35 -2.82
CA ALA A 241 -5.14 -10.21 -1.93
C ALA A 241 -6.05 -11.44 -1.97
N PHE A 242 -6.28 -12.00 -3.15
CA PHE A 242 -7.07 -13.21 -3.36
C PHE A 242 -6.46 -14.43 -2.67
N VAL A 243 -5.17 -14.72 -2.84
CA VAL A 243 -4.58 -15.92 -2.20
C VAL A 243 -4.57 -15.85 -0.67
N HIS A 244 -4.63 -14.64 -0.10
CA HIS A 244 -4.69 -14.42 1.35
C HIS A 244 -6.11 -14.30 1.92
N THR A 245 -7.10 -13.91 1.13
CA THR A 245 -8.45 -13.60 1.64
C THR A 245 -9.60 -14.22 0.85
N GLY A 246 -9.30 -14.94 -0.23
CA GLY A 246 -10.27 -15.66 -1.05
C GLY A 246 -11.38 -14.76 -1.58
N TYR A 247 -12.62 -15.23 -1.45
CA TYR A 247 -13.80 -14.50 -1.91
C TYR A 247 -14.01 -13.14 -1.21
N ALA A 248 -13.44 -12.92 -0.03
CA ALA A 248 -13.56 -11.64 0.67
C ALA A 248 -12.95 -10.47 -0.12
N ALA A 249 -11.77 -10.66 -0.74
CA ALA A 249 -11.17 -9.66 -1.62
C ALA A 249 -12.04 -9.42 -2.85
N VAL A 250 -12.58 -10.47 -3.45
CA VAL A 250 -13.41 -10.40 -4.66
C VAL A 250 -14.69 -9.61 -4.41
N ALA A 251 -15.42 -9.92 -3.33
CA ALA A 251 -16.63 -9.21 -2.94
C ALA A 251 -16.34 -7.74 -2.58
N SER A 252 -15.28 -7.48 -1.82
CA SER A 252 -14.91 -6.10 -1.47
C SER A 252 -14.49 -5.27 -2.68
N LEU A 253 -13.78 -5.87 -3.65
CA LEU A 253 -13.39 -5.20 -4.88
C LEU A 253 -14.63 -4.85 -5.71
N HIS A 254 -15.57 -5.78 -5.84
CA HIS A 254 -16.86 -5.54 -6.48
C HIS A 254 -17.58 -4.34 -5.86
N ASP A 255 -17.66 -4.26 -4.53
CA ASP A 255 -18.36 -3.17 -3.84
C ASP A 255 -17.70 -1.80 -4.07
N VAL A 256 -16.36 -1.76 -4.11
CA VAL A 256 -15.61 -0.52 -4.40
C VAL A 256 -15.79 -0.06 -5.84
N LEU A 257 -15.90 -1.00 -6.77
CA LEU A 257 -16.05 -0.73 -8.20
C LEU A 257 -17.50 -0.57 -8.64
N SER A 258 -18.45 -0.82 -7.73
CA SER A 258 -19.88 -0.65 -8.00
C SER A 258 -20.19 0.78 -8.40
N GLY A 259 -20.87 0.94 -9.55
CA GLY A 259 -21.17 2.24 -10.14
C GLY A 259 -22.11 2.10 -11.32
N ASN A 260 -22.20 3.13 -12.17
CA ASN A 260 -22.94 3.02 -13.43
C ASN A 260 -22.10 2.31 -14.51
N SER A 261 -22.71 1.99 -15.65
CA SER A 261 -22.00 1.29 -16.74
C SER A 261 -20.84 2.10 -17.32
N SER A 262 -20.89 3.45 -17.32
CA SER A 262 -19.77 4.26 -17.80
C SER A 262 -18.56 4.16 -16.87
N TRP A 263 -18.77 4.00 -15.56
CA TRP A 263 -17.71 3.70 -14.61
C TRP A 263 -17.16 2.27 -14.77
N ALA A 264 -18.04 1.28 -14.95
CA ALA A 264 -17.64 -0.12 -15.13
C ALA A 264 -16.80 -0.35 -16.40
N PHE A 265 -17.11 0.37 -17.49
CA PHE A 265 -16.41 0.27 -18.78
C PHE A 265 -15.36 1.35 -19.00
N ARG A 266 -15.01 2.14 -17.97
CA ARG A 266 -14.00 3.19 -18.10
C ARG A 266 -12.66 2.57 -18.48
N TYR A 267 -12.07 3.09 -19.56
CA TYR A 267 -10.74 2.75 -20.02
C TYR A 267 -9.99 4.03 -20.38
N SER A 268 -8.77 4.17 -19.86
CA SER A 268 -7.87 5.27 -20.20
C SER A 268 -6.53 4.64 -20.60
N PRO A 269 -6.01 4.89 -21.82
CA PRO A 269 -4.69 4.41 -22.21
C PRO A 269 -3.60 4.86 -21.22
N GLY A 270 -2.72 3.94 -20.83
CA GLY A 270 -1.66 4.18 -19.84
C GLY A 270 -2.10 4.11 -18.37
N ASP A 271 -3.40 3.91 -18.11
CA ASP A 271 -3.90 3.60 -16.77
C ASP A 271 -3.47 2.17 -16.38
N PRO A 272 -2.77 1.97 -15.24
CA PRO A 272 -2.36 0.63 -14.81
C PRO A 272 -3.53 -0.25 -14.36
N HIS A 273 -4.73 0.30 -14.22
CA HIS A 273 -5.90 -0.48 -13.79
C HIS A 273 -6.58 -1.20 -14.96
N PRO A 274 -6.86 -2.52 -14.82
CA PRO A 274 -7.79 -3.20 -15.70
C PRO A 274 -9.14 -2.49 -15.70
N ILE A 275 -9.83 -2.54 -16.85
CA ILE A 275 -11.21 -2.09 -16.94
C ILE A 275 -12.01 -2.76 -15.83
N ASN A 276 -12.71 -1.98 -15.00
CA ASN A 276 -13.42 -2.45 -13.82
C ASN A 276 -14.32 -3.68 -14.13
N TYR A 277 -15.00 -3.65 -15.28
CA TYR A 277 -15.79 -4.76 -15.78
C TYR A 277 -15.01 -6.08 -15.88
N LEU A 278 -13.79 -6.05 -16.42
CA LEU A 278 -12.92 -7.22 -16.54
C LEU A 278 -12.25 -7.57 -15.21
N ARG A 279 -11.89 -6.58 -14.40
CA ARG A 279 -11.21 -6.76 -13.11
C ARG A 279 -12.04 -7.60 -12.13
N VAL A 280 -13.34 -7.27 -12.00
CA VAL A 280 -14.27 -8.05 -11.17
C VAL A 280 -14.37 -9.49 -11.67
N ARG A 281 -14.51 -9.67 -12.99
CA ARG A 281 -14.67 -11.00 -13.60
C ARG A 281 -13.40 -11.85 -13.54
N LEU A 282 -12.22 -11.23 -13.62
CA LEU A 282 -10.95 -11.93 -13.40
C LEU A 282 -10.87 -12.51 -11.98
N ASN A 283 -11.24 -11.70 -10.98
CA ASN A 283 -11.25 -12.13 -9.58
C ASN A 283 -12.29 -13.24 -9.33
N ALA A 284 -13.46 -13.19 -9.97
CA ALA A 284 -14.42 -14.30 -9.97
C ALA A 284 -13.86 -15.56 -10.66
N ALA A 285 -13.10 -15.40 -11.74
CA ALA A 285 -12.43 -16.52 -12.42
C ALA A 285 -11.37 -17.19 -11.53
N MET A 286 -10.64 -16.43 -10.71
CA MET A 286 -9.72 -16.98 -9.70
C MET A 286 -10.46 -17.82 -8.66
N CYS A 287 -11.61 -17.35 -8.15
CA CYS A 287 -12.45 -18.15 -7.26
C CYS A 287 -12.89 -19.46 -7.93
N ARG A 288 -13.40 -19.40 -9.17
CA ARG A 288 -13.81 -20.60 -9.92
C ARG A 288 -12.66 -21.59 -10.10
N LEU A 289 -11.48 -21.10 -10.44
CA LEU A 289 -10.29 -21.93 -10.62
C LEU A 289 -9.87 -22.64 -9.33
N CYS A 290 -9.89 -21.95 -8.19
CA CYS A 290 -9.40 -22.51 -6.93
C CYS A 290 -10.45 -23.28 -6.12
N PHE A 291 -11.73 -22.90 -6.23
CA PHE A 291 -12.79 -23.36 -5.33
C PHE A 291 -13.97 -24.03 -6.05
N GLY A 292 -14.03 -24.00 -7.40
CA GLY A 292 -15.15 -24.51 -8.17
C GLY A 292 -16.34 -23.54 -8.20
N PRO A 293 -17.59 -24.03 -8.32
CA PRO A 293 -18.78 -23.19 -8.24
C PRO A 293 -19.01 -22.59 -6.84
N GLY A 294 -19.58 -21.40 -6.76
CA GLY A 294 -19.84 -20.74 -5.47
C GLY A 294 -20.50 -19.35 -5.57
N PRO A 295 -20.56 -18.57 -4.48
CA PRO A 295 -21.27 -17.29 -4.45
C PRO A 295 -20.71 -16.25 -5.44
N TRP A 296 -19.45 -16.37 -5.85
CA TRP A 296 -18.84 -15.56 -6.90
C TRP A 296 -19.53 -15.70 -8.26
N ASP A 297 -20.18 -16.83 -8.55
CA ASP A 297 -20.91 -17.03 -9.81
C ASP A 297 -22.15 -16.13 -9.85
N GLY A 298 -22.87 -16.03 -8.72
CA GLY A 298 -23.99 -15.11 -8.55
C GLY A 298 -23.55 -13.64 -8.60
N LEU A 299 -22.40 -13.32 -8.00
CA LEU A 299 -21.80 -11.99 -8.07
C LEU A 299 -21.43 -11.61 -9.51
N GLU A 300 -20.75 -12.49 -10.25
CA GLU A 300 -20.41 -12.25 -11.66
C GLU A 300 -21.66 -12.12 -12.54
N ALA A 301 -22.68 -12.96 -12.32
CA ALA A 301 -23.94 -12.88 -13.05
C ALA A 301 -24.68 -11.56 -12.79
N GLY A 302 -24.77 -11.12 -11.53
CA GLY A 302 -25.35 -9.84 -11.14
C GLY A 302 -24.59 -8.66 -11.75
N TRP A 303 -23.25 -8.70 -11.71
CA TRP A 303 -22.38 -7.71 -12.31
C TRP A 303 -22.61 -7.58 -13.82
N ASN A 304 -22.70 -8.70 -14.53
CA ASN A 304 -22.98 -8.73 -15.97
C ASN A 304 -24.39 -8.20 -16.30
N ALA A 305 -25.38 -8.50 -15.46
CA ALA A 305 -26.74 -7.99 -15.63
C ALA A 305 -26.83 -6.48 -15.40
N ALA A 306 -26.09 -5.95 -14.42
CA ALA A 306 -26.02 -4.51 -14.14
C ALA A 306 -25.26 -3.74 -15.24
N HIS A 307 -24.27 -4.40 -15.85
CA HIS A 307 -23.37 -3.84 -16.87
C HIS A 307 -23.41 -4.67 -18.16
N PRO A 308 -24.53 -4.66 -18.90
CA PRO A 308 -24.62 -5.39 -20.17
C PRO A 308 -23.64 -4.80 -21.20
N LEU A 309 -22.95 -5.67 -21.95
CA LEU A 309 -21.91 -5.27 -22.92
C LEU A 309 -22.42 -4.29 -24.00
N ASN A 310 -23.71 -4.28 -24.31
CA ASN A 310 -24.30 -3.32 -25.25
C ASN A 310 -24.27 -1.87 -24.74
N ARG A 311 -24.05 -1.63 -23.44
CA ARG A 311 -23.83 -0.30 -22.84
C ARG A 311 -22.37 0.14 -22.86
N ALA A 312 -21.43 -0.74 -23.20
CA ALA A 312 -20.03 -0.36 -23.37
C ALA A 312 -19.84 0.49 -24.64
N PRO A 313 -18.82 1.38 -24.68
CA PRO A 313 -18.41 2.07 -25.90
C PRO A 313 -18.20 1.10 -27.05
N HIS A 314 -18.72 1.43 -28.24
CA HIS A 314 -18.77 0.50 -29.39
C HIS A 314 -17.39 -0.08 -29.73
N GLU A 315 -16.36 0.77 -29.72
CA GLU A 315 -14.96 0.41 -30.02
C GLU A 315 -14.37 -0.57 -29.00
N LEU A 316 -14.83 -0.52 -27.74
CA LEU A 316 -14.30 -1.34 -26.65
C LEU A 316 -14.95 -2.73 -26.59
N ARG A 317 -16.14 -2.91 -27.18
CA ARG A 317 -16.91 -4.17 -27.09
C ARG A 317 -16.14 -5.40 -27.60
N PRO A 318 -15.45 -5.37 -28.76
CA PRO A 318 -14.70 -6.52 -29.24
C PRO A 318 -13.55 -6.90 -28.29
N PHE A 319 -12.87 -5.90 -27.73
CA PHE A 319 -11.81 -6.10 -26.74
C PHE A 319 -12.37 -6.74 -25.46
N LEU A 320 -13.49 -6.24 -24.94
CA LEU A 320 -14.13 -6.78 -23.74
C LEU A 320 -14.60 -8.22 -23.93
N ALA A 321 -15.21 -8.53 -25.09
CA ALA A 321 -15.67 -9.88 -25.42
C ALA A 321 -14.50 -10.87 -25.50
N ARG A 322 -13.45 -10.56 -26.25
CA ARG A 322 -12.25 -11.40 -26.33
C ARG A 322 -11.55 -11.54 -24.99
N SER A 323 -11.42 -10.45 -24.24
CA SER A 323 -10.82 -10.47 -22.89
C SER A 323 -11.60 -11.37 -21.94
N ALA A 324 -12.94 -11.35 -22.02
CA ALA A 324 -13.81 -12.19 -21.20
C ALA A 324 -13.59 -13.69 -21.45
N GLU A 325 -13.32 -14.10 -22.69
CA GLU A 325 -13.08 -15.50 -23.06
C GLU A 325 -11.76 -16.03 -22.48
N VAL A 326 -10.74 -15.17 -22.33
CA VAL A 326 -9.41 -15.56 -21.85
C VAL A 326 -9.20 -15.38 -20.35
N LEU A 327 -10.19 -14.87 -19.60
CA LEU A 327 -10.09 -14.69 -18.14
C LEU A 327 -9.68 -15.97 -17.38
N PRO A 328 -10.19 -17.18 -17.71
CA PRO A 328 -9.74 -18.40 -17.04
C PRO A 328 -8.25 -18.68 -17.26
N GLU A 329 -7.72 -18.43 -18.47
CA GLU A 329 -6.30 -18.58 -18.75
C GLU A 329 -5.48 -17.55 -17.96
N ILE A 330 -5.91 -16.29 -17.92
CA ILE A 330 -5.23 -15.23 -17.15
C ILE A 330 -5.19 -15.58 -15.65
N ALA A 331 -6.29 -16.05 -15.08
CA ALA A 331 -6.33 -16.52 -13.70
C ALA A 331 -5.32 -17.66 -13.46
N GLY A 332 -5.24 -18.63 -14.39
CA GLY A 332 -4.25 -19.70 -14.37
C GLY A 332 -2.81 -19.18 -14.45
N LEU A 333 -2.55 -18.17 -15.31
CA LEU A 333 -1.22 -17.55 -15.41
C LEU A 333 -0.82 -16.84 -14.11
N CYS A 334 -1.76 -16.22 -13.41
CA CYS A 334 -1.47 -15.51 -12.16
C CYS A 334 -1.21 -16.46 -10.98
N LEU A 335 -1.93 -17.59 -10.92
CA LEU A 335 -1.93 -18.48 -9.76
C LEU A 335 -1.03 -19.71 -9.94
N GLN A 336 -1.08 -20.34 -11.12
CA GLN A 336 -0.55 -21.68 -11.39
C GLN A 336 0.68 -21.68 -12.30
N HIS A 337 1.05 -20.54 -12.88
CA HIS A 337 2.28 -20.46 -13.66
C HIS A 337 3.50 -20.34 -12.74
N PRO A 338 4.53 -21.19 -12.91
CA PRO A 338 5.79 -21.05 -12.17
C PRO A 338 6.53 -19.76 -12.55
N MET A 339 6.97 -18.98 -11.55
CA MET A 339 7.67 -17.71 -11.78
C MET A 339 8.97 -17.64 -10.98
N LYS A 340 9.99 -16.97 -11.51
CA LYS A 340 11.28 -16.72 -10.84
C LYS A 340 11.08 -15.93 -9.54
N ALA A 341 10.14 -14.99 -9.53
CA ALA A 341 9.69 -14.28 -8.33
C ALA A 341 9.37 -15.22 -7.16
N PHE A 342 8.95 -16.45 -7.44
CA PHE A 342 8.56 -17.47 -6.46
C PHE A 342 9.46 -18.73 -6.54
N GLN A 343 10.72 -18.57 -6.92
CA GLN A 343 11.71 -19.66 -7.08
C GLN A 343 11.26 -20.76 -8.06
N ASN A 344 10.67 -20.36 -9.19
CA ASN A 344 10.13 -21.26 -10.22
C ASN A 344 9.05 -22.22 -9.69
N ARG A 345 8.29 -21.78 -8.69
CA ARG A 345 7.06 -22.43 -8.22
C ARG A 345 5.86 -21.56 -8.56
N PRO A 346 4.66 -22.14 -8.71
CA PRO A 346 3.45 -21.35 -8.84
C PRO A 346 3.09 -20.66 -7.51
N LEU A 347 2.40 -19.52 -7.60
CA LEU A 347 2.02 -18.74 -6.42
C LEU A 347 1.12 -19.55 -5.49
N ASP A 348 0.18 -20.32 -6.04
CA ASP A 348 -0.74 -21.15 -5.26
C ASP A 348 -0.05 -22.29 -4.49
N SER A 349 1.14 -22.74 -4.90
CA SER A 349 1.95 -23.66 -4.10
C SER A 349 2.66 -22.98 -2.94
N CYS A 350 2.95 -21.69 -3.07
CA CYS A 350 3.62 -20.89 -2.04
C CYS A 350 2.60 -20.39 -1.01
N LEU A 351 1.43 -19.98 -1.47
CA LEU A 351 0.30 -19.47 -0.70
C LEU A 351 -0.98 -20.21 -1.13
N PRO A 352 -1.27 -21.39 -0.55
CA PRO A 352 -2.40 -22.22 -1.00
C PRO A 352 -3.76 -21.55 -0.78
N PRO A 353 -4.50 -21.18 -1.86
CA PRO A 353 -5.82 -20.57 -1.73
C PRO A 353 -6.82 -21.49 -1.03
N ALA A 354 -6.60 -22.81 -1.05
CA ALA A 354 -7.41 -23.80 -0.34
C ALA A 354 -7.55 -23.48 1.17
N ARG A 355 -6.59 -22.77 1.79
CA ARG A 355 -6.69 -22.35 3.19
C ARG A 355 -7.76 -21.29 3.43
N VAL A 356 -8.11 -20.53 2.40
CA VAL A 356 -9.14 -19.48 2.41
C VAL A 356 -10.35 -19.84 1.56
N ALA A 357 -10.48 -21.12 1.18
CA ALA A 357 -11.71 -21.64 0.61
C ALA A 357 -12.84 -21.56 1.65
N PRO A 358 -14.10 -21.29 1.24
CA PRO A 358 -15.23 -21.19 2.17
C PRO A 358 -15.31 -22.31 3.20
N GLN A 359 -15.20 -23.58 2.74
CA GLN A 359 -15.26 -24.74 3.63
C GLN A 359 -14.13 -24.75 4.66
N ALA A 360 -12.90 -24.38 4.27
CA ALA A 360 -11.75 -24.34 5.17
C ALA A 360 -11.84 -23.21 6.20
N LEU A 361 -12.50 -22.11 5.85
CA LEU A 361 -12.77 -20.99 6.76
C LEU A 361 -13.85 -21.35 7.79
N LEU A 362 -14.95 -21.96 7.34
CA LEU A 362 -16.01 -22.43 8.22
C LEU A 362 -15.53 -23.55 9.16
N GLN A 363 -14.69 -24.46 8.65
CA GLN A 363 -14.08 -25.50 9.48
C GLN A 363 -13.13 -24.93 10.53
N LEU A 364 -12.34 -23.90 10.19
CA LEU A 364 -11.50 -23.19 11.16
C LEU A 364 -12.34 -22.60 12.28
N GLU A 365 -13.43 -21.90 11.92
CA GLU A 365 -14.36 -21.31 12.88
C GLU A 365 -14.97 -22.36 13.80
N GLN A 366 -15.43 -23.49 13.25
CA GLN A 366 -16.01 -24.58 14.01
C GLN A 366 -15.00 -25.23 14.97
N GLN A 367 -13.79 -25.48 14.52
CA GLN A 367 -12.76 -26.17 15.31
C GLN A 367 -12.19 -25.29 16.43
N ALA A 368 -11.92 -24.01 16.14
CA ALA A 368 -11.34 -23.09 17.11
C ALA A 368 -12.41 -22.44 18.00
N GLY A 369 -13.68 -22.41 17.58
CA GLY A 369 -14.80 -21.82 18.31
C GLY A 369 -14.52 -20.38 18.74
N THR A 370 -14.98 -20.01 19.94
CA THR A 370 -14.76 -18.66 20.51
C THR A 370 -13.28 -18.31 20.68
N ALA A 371 -12.39 -19.31 20.81
CA ALA A 371 -10.96 -19.05 20.97
C ALA A 371 -10.36 -18.39 19.73
N LEU A 372 -10.93 -18.60 18.54
CA LEU A 372 -10.48 -17.98 17.29
C LEU A 372 -10.48 -16.45 17.40
N TYR A 373 -11.49 -15.88 18.07
CA TYR A 373 -11.71 -14.44 18.18
C TYR A 373 -11.11 -13.81 19.45
N THR A 374 -10.66 -14.63 20.39
CA THR A 374 -10.28 -14.17 21.75
C THR A 374 -8.86 -14.52 22.16
N SER A 375 -8.29 -15.61 21.62
CA SER A 375 -6.95 -16.07 21.97
C SER A 375 -5.86 -15.28 21.23
N PRO A 376 -4.86 -14.72 21.93
CA PRO A 376 -3.73 -14.04 21.29
C PRO A 376 -2.93 -14.94 20.34
N HIS A 377 -2.93 -16.25 20.56
CA HIS A 377 -2.27 -17.21 19.65
C HIS A 377 -3.01 -17.28 18.31
N TRP A 378 -4.32 -17.53 18.35
CA TRP A 378 -5.15 -17.64 17.16
C TRP A 378 -5.22 -16.33 16.38
N LEU A 379 -5.46 -15.22 17.07
CA LEU A 379 -5.52 -13.89 16.44
C LEU A 379 -4.25 -13.56 15.66
N ARG A 380 -3.07 -13.90 16.19
CA ARG A 380 -1.80 -13.61 15.50
C ARG A 380 -1.56 -14.52 14.31
N ARG A 381 -1.81 -15.83 14.47
CA ARG A 381 -1.48 -16.85 13.46
C ARG A 381 -2.48 -16.87 12.32
N GLU A 382 -3.75 -16.62 12.61
CA GLU A 382 -4.86 -16.79 11.66
C GLU A 382 -5.54 -15.44 11.32
N ALA A 383 -4.92 -14.28 11.61
CA ALA A 383 -5.48 -12.95 11.34
C ALA A 383 -6.01 -12.79 9.90
N LEU A 384 -5.26 -13.28 8.91
CA LEU A 384 -5.63 -13.21 7.50
C LEU A 384 -6.82 -14.12 7.17
N ARG A 385 -6.89 -15.31 7.78
CA ARG A 385 -8.02 -16.23 7.61
C ARG A 385 -9.26 -15.77 8.37
N LEU A 386 -9.10 -15.07 9.49
CA LEU A 386 -10.17 -14.37 10.18
C LEU A 386 -10.74 -13.23 9.33
N LEU A 387 -9.87 -12.42 8.71
CA LEU A 387 -10.29 -11.41 7.74
C LEU A 387 -11.04 -12.03 6.56
N ALA A 388 -10.51 -13.13 6.01
CA ALA A 388 -11.15 -13.90 4.94
C ALA A 388 -12.54 -14.44 5.35
N LEU A 389 -12.64 -15.06 6.52
CA LEU A 389 -13.88 -15.62 7.06
C LEU A 389 -14.93 -14.53 7.25
N ASN A 390 -14.58 -13.43 7.92
CA ASN A 390 -15.52 -12.35 8.17
C ASN A 390 -15.97 -11.69 6.85
N GLY A 391 -15.05 -11.46 5.90
CA GLY A 391 -15.40 -10.92 4.59
C GLY A 391 -16.26 -11.87 3.76
N TYR A 392 -16.00 -13.18 3.83
CA TYR A 392 -16.87 -14.20 3.23
C TYR A 392 -18.28 -14.15 3.83
N GLN A 393 -18.39 -14.19 5.16
CA GLN A 393 -19.68 -14.13 5.88
C GLN A 393 -20.45 -12.84 5.56
N LEU A 394 -19.78 -11.70 5.49
CA LEU A 394 -20.39 -10.42 5.11
C LEU A 394 -20.95 -10.45 3.69
N ALA A 395 -20.26 -11.10 2.76
CA ALA A 395 -20.66 -11.17 1.36
C ALA A 395 -21.88 -12.08 1.15
N ILE A 396 -22.00 -13.16 1.92
CA ILE A 396 -23.11 -14.13 1.77
C ILE A 396 -24.28 -13.89 2.74
N ASN A 397 -24.06 -13.15 3.84
CA ASN A 397 -25.07 -12.85 4.85
C ASN A 397 -25.14 -11.34 5.13
N PRO A 398 -25.56 -10.52 4.14
CA PRO A 398 -25.59 -9.05 4.29
C PRO A 398 -26.48 -8.57 5.45
N ASP A 399 -27.55 -9.30 5.77
CA ASP A 399 -28.45 -8.97 6.90
C ASP A 399 -27.76 -9.06 8.27
N ARG A 400 -26.67 -9.83 8.37
CA ARG A 400 -25.85 -9.94 9.58
C ARG A 400 -24.70 -8.93 9.61
N ALA A 401 -24.63 -7.99 8.67
CA ALA A 401 -23.53 -7.05 8.58
C ALA A 401 -23.24 -6.26 9.89
N PRO A 402 -24.24 -5.77 10.65
CA PRO A 402 -23.97 -5.09 11.91
C PRO A 402 -23.24 -5.97 12.94
N GLU A 403 -23.67 -7.23 13.07
CA GLU A 403 -23.07 -8.22 13.97
C GLU A 403 -21.63 -8.55 13.55
N LEU A 404 -21.43 -8.86 12.27
CA LEU A 404 -20.14 -9.25 11.71
C LEU A 404 -19.13 -8.09 11.76
N ILE A 405 -19.56 -6.86 11.48
CA ILE A 405 -18.70 -5.66 11.62
C ILE A 405 -18.32 -5.42 13.08
N ALA A 406 -19.23 -5.64 14.02
CA ALA A 406 -18.93 -5.53 15.45
C ALA A 406 -17.92 -6.61 15.89
N ALA A 407 -18.10 -7.87 15.46
CA ALA A 407 -17.16 -8.96 15.73
C ALA A 407 -15.78 -8.65 15.13
N GLN A 408 -15.73 -8.16 13.89
CA GLN A 408 -14.50 -7.72 13.22
C GLN A 408 -13.75 -6.67 14.02
N ARG A 409 -14.47 -5.63 14.45
CA ARG A 409 -13.89 -4.58 15.30
C ARG A 409 -13.32 -5.16 16.59
N GLN A 410 -14.06 -6.03 17.27
CA GLN A 410 -13.65 -6.57 18.57
C GLN A 410 -12.37 -7.40 18.48
N TRP A 411 -12.24 -8.29 17.50
CA TRP A 411 -11.04 -9.11 17.39
C TRP A 411 -9.84 -8.27 16.92
N MET A 412 -10.04 -7.29 16.02
CA MET A 412 -8.98 -6.37 15.62
C MET A 412 -8.49 -5.52 16.79
N LEU A 413 -9.38 -5.01 17.64
CA LEU A 413 -8.99 -4.29 18.86
C LEU A 413 -8.12 -5.17 19.77
N ARG A 414 -8.47 -6.44 19.95
CA ARG A 414 -7.66 -7.40 20.73
C ARG A 414 -6.29 -7.63 20.08
N LEU A 415 -6.26 -7.92 18.77
CA LEU A 415 -5.00 -8.12 18.04
C LEU A 415 -4.08 -6.90 18.19
N GLY A 416 -4.60 -5.70 17.94
CA GLY A 416 -3.82 -4.47 18.03
C GLY A 416 -3.36 -4.11 19.44
N ARG A 417 -4.11 -4.48 20.48
CA ARG A 417 -3.65 -4.32 21.87
C ARG A 417 -2.48 -5.26 22.18
N HIS A 418 -2.53 -6.51 21.71
CA HIS A 418 -1.42 -7.47 21.88
C HIS A 418 -0.20 -7.17 21.00
N ALA A 419 -0.39 -6.63 19.79
CA ALA A 419 0.71 -6.27 18.89
C ALA A 419 1.64 -5.20 19.49
N LEU A 420 1.13 -4.34 20.37
CA LEU A 420 1.93 -3.32 21.06
C LEU A 420 2.97 -3.94 22.03
N GLU A 421 2.64 -5.09 22.61
CA GLU A 421 3.40 -5.72 23.69
C GLU A 421 4.57 -6.58 23.18
N GLN A 422 4.63 -6.88 21.88
CA GLN A 422 5.63 -7.78 21.30
C GLN A 422 6.11 -7.33 19.92
N SER A 423 7.44 -7.35 19.71
CA SER A 423 8.04 -7.16 18.38
C SER A 423 7.82 -8.39 17.50
N PHE A 424 7.70 -8.21 16.18
CA PHE A 424 7.86 -9.32 15.23
C PHE A 424 9.15 -10.09 15.56
N PRO A 425 9.15 -11.43 15.52
CA PRO A 425 10.34 -12.21 15.83
C PRO A 425 11.50 -11.70 14.97
N LYS A 426 12.63 -11.45 15.64
CA LYS A 426 13.85 -10.93 15.03
C LYS A 426 14.17 -11.73 13.77
N THR A 427 14.37 -11.00 12.68
CA THR A 427 15.08 -11.44 11.50
C THR A 427 16.23 -12.36 11.88
N ILE A 428 16.28 -13.52 11.21
CA ILE A 428 17.41 -14.45 11.24
C ILE A 428 18.67 -13.63 10.99
N LYS A 429 19.65 -13.79 11.89
CA LYS A 429 20.96 -13.13 11.82
C LYS A 429 21.57 -13.30 10.42
N ASN A 430 22.20 -12.22 9.93
CA ASN A 430 23.05 -12.19 8.73
C ASN A 430 23.89 -13.45 8.56
#